data_AF-A0A450UFP9-F1
#
_entry.id   AF-A0A450UFP9-F1
#
_cell.length_a   1.000
_cell.length_b   1.000
_cell.length_c   1.000
_cell.angle_alpha   90.00
_cell.angle_beta   90.00
_cell.angle_gamma   90.00
#
_symmetry.space_group_name_H-M   'P 1'
#
loop_
_entity.id
_entity.type
_entity.pdbx_description
1 polymer ?
#
loop_
_entity_poly.entity_id
_entity_poly.type
_entity_poly.pdbx_seq_one_letter_code
_entity_poly.pdbx_strand_id
1 'polypeptide(L)'
;MSTDNRNDVEALVDKKYKHGFVTDVDADTMPPGLDEDIIRLISAKKDEPEFLLEWRLDAYRHWLTMNEPNWANVRHLPIDYQAISYFSSPKTQTDQPKSLDEVDPRLLETYEKLGIPLNERAALAGVAVDAVFDSVSVATTFKEQLAELGIIFCSFSEAAREHPNLIRQYLGSVVPYQDNFYAALNSAVFTDGSFAYIPKGARCPMELSTYFRINEAKTGQFERTLVIADEGSYVSYLEGCTAPMRDENQLHAAVVELVAMKDAEIKYSTVQNWYPGDEEGRGGIYNFVTKRGECRGARAKISWTQVETGSAITWKYPSCVLRGDDSVGEFYSVALTNNRQQADTGTKMIHIGRGTNSTILSKGISAGHSQNAYRGLVRIGKNAEGARNYTQCDSLLMGDKCSAHTFPSVEVKNSTAKVEHEATTSKIAEDQLFYCMQRGLDEEDAVSIIVNGFCKEVFKELPMEFAVEAQKLLSLSLEGTVG
;
A
#
# COMPACT_ATOMS: atom_id res chain seq x y z
N MET A 1 -29.24 -14.34 -43.20
CA MET A 1 -29.22 -14.08 -41.75
C MET A 1 -28.02 -14.79 -41.16
N SER A 2 -26.83 -14.19 -41.28
CA SER A 2 -25.60 -14.64 -40.61
C SER A 2 -24.52 -13.61 -40.90
N THR A 3 -24.42 -12.58 -40.07
CA THR A 3 -23.32 -11.59 -40.01
C THR A 3 -23.72 -10.57 -38.95
N ASP A 4 -23.54 -10.90 -37.67
CA ASP A 4 -23.48 -9.86 -36.62
C ASP A 4 -22.81 -10.37 -35.32
N ASN A 5 -22.84 -11.66 -35.02
CA ASN A 5 -22.25 -12.21 -33.77
C ASN A 5 -20.71 -12.31 -33.72
N ARG A 6 -19.95 -11.66 -34.61
CA ARG A 6 -18.47 -11.63 -34.49
C ARG A 6 -17.93 -10.35 -33.87
N ASN A 7 -18.68 -9.25 -33.90
CA ASN A 7 -18.22 -7.98 -33.33
C ASN A 7 -18.47 -7.89 -31.80
N ASP A 8 -19.47 -8.58 -31.28
CA ASP A 8 -19.79 -8.54 -29.84
C ASP A 8 -18.83 -9.38 -28.98
N VAL A 9 -18.23 -10.45 -29.55
CA VAL A 9 -17.24 -11.27 -28.84
C VAL A 9 -15.89 -10.56 -28.76
N GLU A 10 -15.48 -9.85 -29.82
CA GLU A 10 -14.28 -8.98 -29.77
C GLU A 10 -14.49 -7.76 -28.84
N ALA A 11 -15.72 -7.26 -28.70
CA ALA A 11 -16.06 -6.18 -27.75
C ALA A 11 -16.09 -6.64 -26.27
N LEU A 12 -16.28 -7.93 -26.01
CA LEU A 12 -16.26 -8.53 -24.66
C LEU A 12 -14.86 -9.00 -24.24
N VAL A 13 -14.02 -9.38 -25.20
CA VAL A 13 -12.60 -9.75 -24.98
C VAL A 13 -11.71 -8.52 -24.74
N ASP A 14 -12.18 -7.32 -25.06
CA ASP A 14 -11.45 -6.05 -24.90
C ASP A 14 -12.01 -5.21 -23.72
N LYS A 15 -12.43 -5.84 -22.60
CA LYS A 15 -12.73 -5.15 -21.33
C LYS A 15 -11.43 -4.57 -20.74
N LYS A 16 -10.94 -3.50 -21.37
CA LYS A 16 -9.80 -2.69 -20.95
C LYS A 16 -9.95 -2.31 -19.48
N TYR A 17 -8.84 -2.32 -18.76
CA TYR A 17 -8.72 -1.85 -17.38
C TYR A 17 -9.46 -0.50 -17.23
N LYS A 18 -10.62 -0.53 -16.54
CA LYS A 18 -11.61 0.56 -16.52
C LYS A 18 -11.05 1.88 -15.96
N HIS A 19 -10.02 1.79 -15.11
CA HIS A 19 -9.36 2.94 -14.49
C HIS A 19 -8.14 3.43 -15.28
N GLY A 20 -7.92 2.92 -16.50
CA GLY A 20 -6.73 3.16 -17.30
C GLY A 20 -6.61 4.53 -17.97
N PHE A 21 -7.54 5.44 -17.71
CA PHE A 21 -7.62 6.73 -18.38
C PHE A 21 -6.59 7.73 -17.84
N VAL A 22 -6.01 8.52 -18.74
CA VAL A 22 -5.11 9.64 -18.41
C VAL A 22 -5.92 10.92 -18.35
N THR A 23 -5.62 11.76 -17.36
CA THR A 23 -6.18 13.11 -17.24
C THR A 23 -5.18 14.10 -17.83
N ASP A 24 -5.59 14.83 -18.87
CA ASP A 24 -4.76 15.82 -19.54
C ASP A 24 -4.73 17.12 -18.71
N VAL A 25 -3.69 17.26 -17.89
CA VAL A 25 -3.42 18.43 -17.03
C VAL A 25 -2.01 18.91 -17.32
N ASP A 26 -1.82 20.22 -17.51
CA ASP A 26 -0.48 20.80 -17.65
C ASP A 26 0.36 20.49 -16.40
N ALA A 27 1.54 19.89 -16.55
CA ALA A 27 2.43 19.52 -15.45
C ALA A 27 3.76 20.30 -15.48
N ASP A 28 4.26 20.66 -14.30
CA ASP A 28 5.63 21.13 -14.07
C ASP A 28 6.51 19.94 -13.66
N THR A 29 7.12 19.31 -14.66
CA THR A 29 7.93 18.09 -14.50
C THR A 29 9.41 18.42 -14.58
N MET A 30 10.18 17.94 -13.60
CA MET A 30 11.64 18.10 -13.60
C MET A 30 12.30 17.20 -14.66
N PRO A 31 13.48 17.58 -15.19
CA PRO A 31 14.19 16.74 -16.15
C PRO A 31 14.53 15.37 -15.53
N PRO A 32 14.58 14.29 -16.33
CA PRO A 32 15.03 12.99 -15.87
C PRO A 32 16.46 13.04 -15.33
N GLY A 33 16.72 12.25 -14.30
CA GLY A 33 18.04 12.13 -13.69
C GLY A 33 17.98 12.18 -12.18
N LEU A 34 18.98 11.57 -11.55
CA LEU A 34 19.15 11.61 -10.10
C LEU A 34 20.58 12.00 -9.73
N ASP A 35 20.71 13.24 -9.26
CA ASP A 35 21.91 13.81 -8.69
C ASP A 35 21.59 14.71 -7.48
N GLU A 36 22.66 15.24 -6.87
CA GLU A 36 22.59 16.16 -5.74
C GLU A 36 21.88 17.48 -6.08
N ASP A 37 21.87 17.92 -7.34
CA ASP A 37 21.23 19.17 -7.78
C ASP A 37 19.71 18.98 -7.91
N ILE A 38 19.26 17.85 -8.45
CA ILE A 38 17.84 17.45 -8.48
C ILE A 38 17.27 17.39 -7.07
N ILE A 39 17.99 16.82 -6.10
CA ILE A 39 17.55 16.76 -4.70
C ILE A 39 17.41 18.16 -4.10
N ARG A 40 18.38 19.06 -4.35
CA ARG A 40 18.30 20.46 -3.91
C ARG A 40 17.12 21.19 -4.53
N LEU A 41 16.83 20.93 -5.81
CA LEU A 41 15.70 21.51 -6.52
C LEU A 41 14.36 21.02 -5.94
N ILE A 42 14.22 19.72 -5.63
CA ILE A 42 13.04 19.16 -4.96
C ILE A 42 12.82 19.87 -3.61
N SER A 43 13.88 19.91 -2.80
CA SER A 43 13.84 20.51 -1.46
C SER A 43 13.49 22.01 -1.50
N ALA A 44 14.07 22.75 -2.45
CA ALA A 44 13.78 24.16 -2.66
C ALA A 44 12.34 24.41 -3.15
N LYS A 45 11.83 23.59 -4.09
CA LYS A 45 10.44 23.69 -4.57
C LYS A 45 9.41 23.45 -3.46
N LYS A 46 9.74 22.61 -2.48
CA LYS A 46 8.87 22.26 -1.36
C LYS A 46 9.07 23.14 -0.13
N ASP A 47 9.99 24.12 -0.19
CA ASP A 47 10.33 25.01 0.92
C ASP A 47 10.66 24.23 2.21
N GLU A 48 11.53 23.22 2.05
CA GLU A 48 11.87 22.32 3.15
C GLU A 48 12.91 22.93 4.12
N PRO A 49 12.85 22.57 5.42
CA PRO A 49 13.90 22.94 6.36
C PRO A 49 15.27 22.33 5.98
N GLU A 50 16.35 23.04 6.30
CA GLU A 50 17.74 22.65 5.98
C GLU A 50 18.11 21.24 6.45
N PHE A 51 17.63 20.83 7.64
CA PHE A 51 17.92 19.48 8.16
C PHE A 51 17.35 18.36 7.29
N LEU A 52 16.23 18.60 6.61
CA LEU A 52 15.62 17.61 5.73
C LEU A 52 16.40 17.51 4.42
N LEU A 53 16.89 18.62 3.89
CA LEU A 53 17.82 18.63 2.76
C LEU A 53 19.09 17.83 3.08
N GLU A 54 19.73 18.08 4.23
CA GLU A 54 20.90 17.32 4.65
C GLU A 54 20.61 15.81 4.74
N TRP A 55 19.47 15.45 5.34
CA TRP A 55 19.04 14.06 5.44
C TRP A 55 18.85 13.39 4.08
N ARG A 56 18.25 14.08 3.10
CA ARG A 56 18.09 13.60 1.72
C ARG A 56 19.44 13.38 1.03
N LEU A 57 20.38 14.31 1.21
CA LEU A 57 21.71 14.21 0.60
C LEU A 57 22.52 13.07 1.20
N ASP A 58 22.42 12.86 2.51
CA ASP A 58 23.05 11.71 3.17
C ASP A 58 22.44 10.39 2.69
N ALA A 59 21.11 10.34 2.53
CA ALA A 59 20.42 9.19 1.96
C ALA A 59 20.90 8.87 0.53
N TYR A 60 21.03 9.90 -0.33
CA TYR A 60 21.53 9.73 -1.70
C TYR A 60 22.98 9.23 -1.74
N ARG A 61 23.87 9.87 -0.97
CA ARG A 61 25.28 9.45 -0.88
C ARG A 61 25.41 8.02 -0.38
N HIS A 62 24.59 7.63 0.59
CA HIS A 62 24.54 6.24 1.05
C HIS A 62 24.03 5.30 -0.03
N TRP A 63 22.94 5.65 -0.71
CA TRP A 63 22.35 4.85 -1.79
C TRP A 63 23.37 4.54 -2.91
N LEU A 64 24.21 5.51 -3.29
CA LEU A 64 25.29 5.29 -4.27
C LEU A 64 26.32 4.21 -3.86
N THR A 65 26.43 3.88 -2.57
CA THR A 65 27.31 2.81 -2.06
C THR A 65 26.63 1.44 -2.00
N MET A 66 25.32 1.39 -2.23
CA MET A 66 24.52 0.17 -2.11
C MET A 66 24.45 -0.58 -3.45
N ASN A 67 24.24 -1.90 -3.37
CA ASN A 67 23.92 -2.71 -4.53
C ASN A 67 22.41 -3.02 -4.55
N GLU A 68 21.82 -3.00 -5.74
CA GLU A 68 20.42 -3.37 -5.91
C GLU A 68 20.19 -4.85 -5.52
N PRO A 69 19.19 -5.16 -4.68
CA PRO A 69 18.98 -6.51 -4.17
C PRO A 69 18.34 -7.42 -5.23
N ASN A 70 18.81 -8.67 -5.33
CA ASN A 70 18.34 -9.65 -6.33
C ASN A 70 17.89 -11.00 -5.72
N TRP A 71 17.60 -11.02 -4.42
CA TRP A 71 17.30 -12.25 -3.68
C TRP A 71 15.82 -12.64 -3.67
N ALA A 72 14.91 -11.71 -4.00
CA ALA A 72 13.49 -11.98 -3.99
C ALA A 72 13.07 -12.90 -5.14
N ASN A 73 11.93 -13.57 -4.97
CA ASN A 73 11.36 -14.45 -5.98
C ASN A 73 10.57 -13.64 -7.04
N VAL A 74 11.22 -12.62 -7.59
CA VAL A 74 10.70 -11.74 -8.65
C VAL A 74 11.80 -11.49 -9.69
N ARG A 75 11.39 -11.26 -10.94
CA ARG A 75 12.29 -10.95 -12.05
C ARG A 75 11.76 -9.75 -12.83
N HIS A 76 12.59 -8.72 -12.97
CA HIS A 76 12.36 -7.57 -13.83
C HIS A 76 13.60 -7.22 -14.63
N LEU A 77 13.41 -6.36 -15.64
CA LEU A 77 14.50 -5.70 -16.31
C LEU A 77 15.18 -4.71 -15.35
N PRO A 78 16.49 -4.44 -15.54
CA PRO A 78 17.17 -3.39 -14.78
C PRO A 78 16.44 -2.06 -14.90
N ILE A 79 16.28 -1.36 -13.79
CA ILE A 79 15.63 -0.05 -13.75
C ILE A 79 16.69 1.00 -14.10
N ASP A 80 16.41 1.83 -15.10
CA ASP A 80 17.25 3.00 -15.39
C ASP A 80 16.81 4.18 -14.50
N TYR A 81 17.44 4.30 -13.33
CA TYR A 81 17.17 5.38 -12.38
C TYR A 81 17.43 6.79 -12.96
N GLN A 82 18.28 6.92 -13.98
CA GLN A 82 18.56 8.21 -14.60
C GLN A 82 17.53 8.61 -15.66
N ALA A 83 16.69 7.66 -16.10
CA ALA A 83 15.58 7.92 -17.01
C ALA A 83 14.29 8.36 -16.30
N ILE A 84 14.26 8.30 -14.95
CA ILE A 84 13.09 8.64 -14.14
C ILE A 84 13.07 10.14 -13.88
N SER A 85 11.89 10.75 -14.02
CA SER A 85 11.62 12.07 -13.42
C SER A 85 11.11 11.89 -12.00
N TYR A 86 11.81 12.51 -11.05
CA TYR A 86 11.54 12.36 -9.61
C TYR A 86 10.57 13.41 -9.06
N PHE A 87 10.16 14.38 -9.87
CA PHE A 87 9.20 15.41 -9.47
C PHE A 87 8.32 15.79 -10.64
N SER A 88 7.02 15.75 -10.40
CA SER A 88 5.99 16.35 -11.24
C SER A 88 4.96 16.99 -10.32
N SER A 89 4.33 18.06 -10.78
CA SER A 89 3.18 18.66 -10.10
C SER A 89 2.26 19.30 -11.14
N PRO A 90 0.93 19.24 -11.00
CA PRO A 90 0.03 20.01 -11.83
C PRO A 90 0.37 21.51 -11.78
N LYS A 91 0.40 22.19 -12.94
CA LYS A 91 0.51 23.64 -13.02
C LYS A 91 -0.81 24.26 -12.57
N THR A 92 -0.96 24.56 -11.30
CA THR A 92 -2.02 25.48 -10.86
C THR A 92 -1.62 26.91 -11.21
N GLN A 93 -2.52 27.68 -11.82
CA GLN A 93 -2.26 29.08 -12.23
C GLN A 93 -2.12 30.05 -11.04
N THR A 94 -2.37 29.60 -9.81
CA THR A 94 -2.18 30.30 -8.53
C THR A 94 -2.00 29.27 -7.40
N ASP A 95 -1.45 29.69 -6.25
CA ASP A 95 -1.17 28.89 -5.04
C ASP A 95 -2.16 27.74 -4.78
N GLN A 96 -1.67 26.64 -4.18
CA GLN A 96 -2.43 25.42 -3.81
C GLN A 96 -3.90 25.72 -3.47
N PRO A 97 -4.87 24.99 -4.06
CA PRO A 97 -6.29 25.24 -3.83
C PRO A 97 -6.61 25.14 -2.34
N LYS A 98 -7.18 26.21 -1.78
CA LYS A 98 -7.51 26.31 -0.35
C LYS A 98 -8.82 25.60 -0.01
N SER A 99 -9.57 25.20 -1.02
CA SER A 99 -10.82 24.43 -0.91
C SER A 99 -11.00 23.52 -2.12
N LEU A 100 -11.88 22.52 -1.98
CA LEU A 100 -12.29 21.63 -3.08
C LEU A 100 -12.87 22.40 -4.28
N ASP A 101 -13.41 23.60 -4.06
CA ASP A 101 -13.99 24.46 -5.12
C ASP A 101 -12.91 25.14 -6.01
N GLU A 102 -11.67 25.21 -5.53
CA GLU A 102 -10.52 25.79 -6.25
C GLU A 102 -9.73 24.74 -7.05
N VAL A 103 -10.10 23.46 -6.95
CA VAL A 103 -9.47 22.33 -7.65
C VAL A 103 -9.88 22.34 -9.14
N ASP A 104 -8.96 22.01 -10.06
CA ASP A 104 -9.26 21.91 -11.50
C ASP A 104 -10.47 20.96 -11.70
N PRO A 105 -11.55 21.39 -12.38
CA PRO A 105 -12.73 20.57 -12.62
C PRO A 105 -12.40 19.20 -13.24
N ARG A 106 -11.33 19.10 -14.04
CA ARG A 106 -10.87 17.83 -14.62
C ARG A 106 -10.37 16.85 -13.56
N LEU A 107 -9.77 17.32 -12.47
CA LEU A 107 -9.37 16.48 -11.34
C LEU A 107 -10.61 16.00 -10.58
N LEU A 108 -11.60 16.88 -10.36
CA LEU A 108 -12.87 16.50 -9.72
C LEU A 108 -13.63 15.44 -10.54
N GLU A 109 -13.77 15.64 -11.86
CA GLU A 109 -14.35 14.64 -12.78
C GLU A 109 -13.57 13.32 -12.76
N THR A 110 -12.25 13.39 -12.55
CA THR A 110 -11.37 12.23 -12.49
C THR A 110 -11.63 11.40 -11.22
N TYR A 111 -11.85 12.04 -10.06
CA TYR A 111 -12.24 11.37 -8.83
C TYR A 111 -13.68 10.82 -8.90
N GLU A 112 -14.62 11.53 -9.52
CA GLU A 112 -15.98 11.04 -9.78
C GLU A 112 -15.96 9.79 -10.67
N LYS A 113 -15.17 9.77 -11.74
CA LYS A 113 -15.00 8.60 -12.63
C LYS A 113 -14.35 7.41 -11.94
N LEU A 114 -13.50 7.63 -10.95
CA LEU A 114 -12.95 6.56 -10.10
C LEU A 114 -13.98 6.00 -9.10
N GLY A 115 -15.16 6.62 -8.98
CA GLY A 115 -16.16 6.24 -7.99
C GLY A 115 -15.78 6.66 -6.57
N ILE A 116 -14.95 7.70 -6.43
CA ILE A 116 -14.53 8.29 -5.16
C ILE A 116 -15.34 9.57 -4.97
N PRO A 117 -16.52 9.52 -4.33
CA PRO A 117 -17.33 10.70 -4.12
C PRO A 117 -16.67 11.61 -3.07
N LEU A 118 -15.92 12.61 -3.53
CA LEU A 118 -15.25 13.61 -2.67
C LEU A 118 -16.25 14.37 -1.78
N ASN A 119 -17.48 14.59 -2.27
CA ASN A 119 -18.54 15.33 -1.57
C ASN A 119 -19.54 14.43 -0.81
N GLU A 120 -19.93 13.27 -1.34
CA GLU A 120 -21.01 12.46 -0.73
C GLU A 120 -20.53 11.51 0.38
N ARG A 121 -19.31 10.98 0.35
CA ARG A 121 -18.77 10.14 1.45
C ARG A 121 -18.34 10.97 2.67
N ALA A 122 -17.88 12.21 2.47
CA ALA A 122 -17.58 13.12 3.56
C ALA A 122 -18.81 13.39 4.44
N ALA A 123 -19.98 13.63 3.83
CA ALA A 123 -21.20 13.96 4.57
C ALA A 123 -21.96 12.75 5.15
N LEU A 124 -21.83 11.56 4.56
CA LEU A 124 -22.57 10.35 4.99
C LEU A 124 -21.76 9.38 5.87
N ALA A 125 -20.43 9.36 5.77
CA ALA A 125 -19.56 8.40 6.45
C ALA A 125 -18.65 9.02 7.51
N GLY A 126 -18.51 10.36 7.52
CA GLY A 126 -17.66 11.09 8.45
C GLY A 126 -16.18 10.76 8.31
N VAL A 127 -15.66 10.48 7.10
CA VAL A 127 -14.26 10.10 6.82
C VAL A 127 -13.46 11.33 6.35
N ALA A 128 -12.25 11.55 6.90
CA ALA A 128 -11.33 12.59 6.40
C ALA A 128 -10.51 12.04 5.23
N VAL A 129 -10.57 12.70 4.07
CA VAL A 129 -9.89 12.26 2.85
C VAL A 129 -8.83 13.30 2.46
N ASP A 130 -7.61 12.84 2.29
CA ASP A 130 -6.51 13.57 1.65
C ASP A 130 -6.24 12.96 0.26
N ALA A 131 -6.54 13.73 -0.78
CA ALA A 131 -6.45 13.26 -2.16
C ALA A 131 -5.10 13.69 -2.77
N VAL A 132 -4.23 12.74 -3.11
CA VAL A 132 -2.89 13.00 -3.65
C VAL A 132 -2.84 12.65 -5.13
N PHE A 133 -2.42 13.60 -5.97
CA PHE A 133 -2.31 13.46 -7.42
C PHE A 133 -0.90 13.82 -7.89
N ASP A 134 -0.25 12.92 -8.64
CA ASP A 134 1.09 13.14 -9.24
C ASP A 134 2.17 13.68 -8.28
N SER A 135 2.08 13.40 -6.98
CA SER A 135 2.97 13.84 -5.88
C SER A 135 2.58 15.11 -5.11
N VAL A 136 1.34 15.59 -5.17
CA VAL A 136 0.88 16.72 -4.35
C VAL A 136 -0.50 16.43 -3.74
N SER A 137 -0.67 16.74 -2.45
CA SER A 137 -1.98 16.76 -1.78
C SER A 137 -2.86 17.89 -2.35
N VAL A 138 -4.08 17.55 -2.75
CA VAL A 138 -5.03 18.43 -3.45
C VAL A 138 -6.07 19.03 -2.50
N ALA A 139 -6.50 18.30 -1.45
CA ALA A 139 -7.41 18.80 -0.42
C ALA A 139 -7.46 17.86 0.79
N THR A 140 -7.53 18.40 2.02
CA THR A 140 -7.84 17.66 3.25
C THR A 140 -9.20 18.10 3.80
N THR A 141 -10.19 17.20 3.83
CA THR A 141 -11.49 17.46 4.48
C THR A 141 -11.39 17.31 6.00
N PHE A 142 -12.25 18.01 6.76
CA PHE A 142 -12.36 17.94 8.24
C PHE A 142 -11.16 18.45 9.07
N LYS A 143 -10.26 19.25 8.48
CA LYS A 143 -9.09 19.84 9.15
C LYS A 143 -9.44 20.54 10.48
N GLU A 144 -10.52 21.34 10.50
CA GLU A 144 -10.95 22.07 11.72
C GLU A 144 -11.41 21.13 12.85
N GLN A 145 -12.21 20.11 12.53
CA GLN A 145 -12.71 19.15 13.53
C GLN A 145 -11.59 18.28 14.12
N LEU A 146 -10.61 17.89 13.30
CA LEU A 146 -9.43 17.17 13.77
C LEU A 146 -8.55 18.06 14.65
N ALA A 147 -8.38 19.34 14.27
CA ALA A 147 -7.61 20.32 15.03
C ALA A 147 -8.21 20.60 16.42
N GLU A 148 -9.55 20.59 16.57
CA GLU A 148 -10.22 20.72 17.88
C GLU A 148 -9.83 19.60 18.86
N LEU A 149 -9.52 18.41 18.34
CA LEU A 149 -9.05 17.26 19.12
C LEU A 149 -7.52 17.19 19.23
N GLY A 150 -6.81 18.18 18.67
CA GLY A 150 -5.35 18.22 18.59
C GLY A 150 -4.75 17.20 17.62
N ILE A 151 -5.57 16.57 16.78
CA ILE A 151 -5.11 15.64 15.75
C ILE A 151 -4.56 16.43 14.58
N ILE A 152 -3.35 16.09 14.15
CA ILE A 152 -2.71 16.67 12.96
C ILE A 152 -2.84 15.64 11.85
N PHE A 153 -3.49 15.99 10.75
CA PHE A 153 -3.53 15.19 9.54
C PHE A 153 -3.35 16.12 8.34
N CYS A 154 -2.22 15.97 7.64
CA CYS A 154 -1.83 16.83 6.54
C CYS A 154 -0.79 16.13 5.64
N SER A 155 -0.40 16.79 4.55
CA SER A 155 0.71 16.32 3.72
C SER A 155 2.03 16.28 4.49
N PHE A 156 2.96 15.41 4.08
CA PHE A 156 4.29 15.36 4.67
C PHE A 156 5.01 16.71 4.51
N SER A 157 4.86 17.34 3.34
CA SER A 157 5.46 18.64 3.04
C SER A 157 4.98 19.74 4.00
N GLU A 158 3.69 19.77 4.31
CA GLU A 158 3.11 20.69 5.29
C GLU A 158 3.64 20.40 6.70
N ALA A 159 3.66 19.14 7.12
CA ALA A 159 4.19 18.76 8.43
C ALA A 159 5.67 19.11 8.61
N ALA A 160 6.49 19.02 7.54
CA ALA A 160 7.88 19.44 7.57
C ALA A 160 8.05 20.93 7.84
N ARG A 161 7.16 21.79 7.32
CA ARG A 161 7.19 23.25 7.52
C ARG A 161 6.55 23.67 8.84
N GLU A 162 5.37 23.16 9.15
CA GLU A 162 4.57 23.60 10.30
C GLU A 162 4.93 22.85 11.60
N HIS A 163 5.41 21.62 11.50
CA HIS A 163 5.74 20.76 12.64
C HIS A 163 7.16 20.15 12.56
N PRO A 164 8.22 20.94 12.28
CA PRO A 164 9.57 20.43 12.04
C PRO A 164 10.17 19.66 13.23
N ASN A 165 9.75 19.97 14.46
CA ASN A 165 10.19 19.27 15.66
C ASN A 165 9.68 17.81 15.70
N LEU A 166 8.42 17.58 15.32
CA LEU A 166 7.85 16.23 15.26
C LEU A 166 8.50 15.42 14.14
N ILE A 167 8.67 16.03 12.96
CA ILE A 167 9.36 15.39 11.83
C ILE A 167 10.78 15.00 12.22
N ARG A 168 11.56 15.93 12.80
CA ARG A 168 12.93 15.65 13.24
C ARG A 168 13.00 14.52 14.29
N GLN A 169 12.00 14.42 15.16
CA GLN A 169 11.97 13.40 16.21
C GLN A 169 11.67 11.99 15.67
N TYR A 170 10.81 11.87 14.65
CA TYR A 170 10.24 10.59 14.25
C TYR A 170 10.64 10.11 12.85
N LEU A 171 10.98 11.01 11.92
CA LEU A 171 11.41 10.65 10.57
C LEU A 171 12.63 9.72 10.60
N GLY A 172 12.50 8.57 9.95
CA GLY A 172 13.56 7.57 9.89
C GLY A 172 13.83 6.85 11.21
N SER A 173 13.01 7.06 12.25
CA SER A 173 13.17 6.38 13.54
C SER A 173 12.76 4.91 13.49
N VAL A 174 11.93 4.53 12.49
CA VAL A 174 11.47 3.15 12.28
C VAL A 174 12.07 2.57 11.00
N VAL A 175 12.09 3.36 9.92
CA VAL A 175 12.71 3.03 8.63
C VAL A 175 13.78 4.06 8.31
N PRO A 176 15.02 3.91 8.82
CA PRO A 176 16.11 4.84 8.51
C PRO A 176 16.47 4.79 7.02
N TYR A 177 17.13 5.83 6.51
CA TYR A 177 17.61 5.83 5.11
C TYR A 177 18.64 4.72 4.82
N GLN A 178 19.23 4.11 5.85
CA GLN A 178 20.16 2.98 5.74
C GLN A 178 19.46 1.61 5.69
N ASP A 179 18.13 1.56 5.75
CA ASP A 179 17.39 0.31 5.94
C ASP A 179 17.58 -0.67 4.78
N ASN A 180 17.33 -0.21 3.56
CA ASN A 180 17.48 -0.99 2.34
C ASN A 180 17.59 -0.06 1.12
N PHE A 181 17.93 -0.65 -0.04
CA PHE A 181 18.18 0.08 -1.28
C PHE A 181 17.03 1.01 -1.69
N TYR A 182 15.78 0.53 -1.68
CA TYR A 182 14.61 1.31 -2.08
C TYR A 182 14.19 2.32 -1.01
N ALA A 183 14.39 2.01 0.27
CA ALA A 183 14.18 2.97 1.35
C ALA A 183 15.20 4.12 1.31
N ALA A 184 16.46 3.86 0.95
CA ALA A 184 17.48 4.88 0.74
C ALA A 184 17.14 5.78 -0.45
N LEU A 185 16.74 5.18 -1.58
CA LEU A 185 16.26 5.90 -2.75
C LEU A 185 15.06 6.79 -2.41
N ASN A 186 14.02 6.23 -1.80
CA ASN A 186 12.84 6.98 -1.33
C ASN A 186 13.27 8.13 -0.42
N SER A 187 14.15 7.88 0.55
CA SER A 187 14.60 8.91 1.51
C SER A 187 15.31 10.08 0.81
N ALA A 188 16.01 9.85 -0.30
CA ALA A 188 16.61 10.93 -1.08
C ALA A 188 15.56 11.76 -1.84
N VAL A 189 14.58 11.11 -2.47
CA VAL A 189 13.79 11.71 -3.56
C VAL A 189 12.30 11.86 -3.29
N PHE A 190 11.77 11.35 -2.16
CA PHE A 190 10.33 11.42 -1.90
C PHE A 190 9.83 12.86 -1.98
N THR A 191 8.75 13.11 -2.69
CA THR A 191 8.28 14.48 -3.01
C THR A 191 7.12 14.91 -2.14
N ASP A 192 6.35 13.94 -1.64
CA ASP A 192 5.28 14.17 -0.69
C ASP A 192 4.90 12.86 0.02
N GLY A 193 3.80 12.90 0.76
CA GLY A 193 3.21 11.76 1.44
C GLY A 193 2.27 12.29 2.50
N SER A 194 2.07 11.53 3.55
CA SER A 194 1.04 11.86 4.55
C SER A 194 1.60 11.81 5.96
N PHE A 195 1.21 12.78 6.77
CA PHE A 195 1.59 12.87 8.18
C PHE A 195 0.34 12.86 9.04
N ALA A 196 0.32 11.96 10.03
CA ALA A 196 -0.72 11.92 11.04
C ALA A 196 -0.10 11.86 12.44
N TYR A 197 -0.47 12.79 13.32
CA TYR A 197 -0.15 12.76 14.74
C TYR A 197 -1.43 12.79 15.57
N ILE A 198 -1.57 11.82 16.47
CA ILE A 198 -2.74 11.64 17.30
C ILE A 198 -2.32 11.82 18.75
N PRO A 199 -2.80 12.88 19.42
CA PRO A 199 -2.29 13.26 20.74
C PRO A 199 -2.76 12.30 21.83
N LYS A 200 -2.13 12.43 23.00
CA LYS A 200 -2.37 11.57 24.15
C LYS A 200 -3.86 11.50 24.53
N GLY A 201 -4.38 10.28 24.63
CA GLY A 201 -5.76 9.97 25.01
C GLY A 201 -6.81 10.29 23.94
N ALA A 202 -6.41 10.81 22.78
CA ALA A 202 -7.36 11.10 21.71
C ALA A 202 -7.71 9.84 20.92
N ARG A 203 -9.00 9.60 20.76
CA ARG A 203 -9.53 8.62 19.81
C ARG A 203 -9.96 9.38 18.57
N CYS A 204 -9.32 9.12 17.42
CA CYS A 204 -9.73 9.71 16.17
C CYS A 204 -11.22 9.38 15.93
N PRO A 205 -12.09 10.39 15.74
CA PRO A 205 -13.54 10.17 15.64
C PRO A 205 -13.93 9.52 14.31
N MET A 206 -12.98 9.48 13.37
CA MET A 206 -13.15 9.03 12.01
C MET A 206 -11.94 8.28 11.48
N GLU A 207 -12.15 7.60 10.36
CA GLU A 207 -11.08 7.02 9.56
C GLU A 207 -10.34 8.14 8.82
N LEU A 208 -9.01 8.12 8.88
CA LEU A 208 -8.17 8.96 8.03
C LEU A 208 -7.90 8.20 6.74
N SER A 209 -8.07 8.83 5.59
CA SER A 209 -7.89 8.18 4.30
C SER A 209 -7.01 9.02 3.38
N THR A 210 -6.02 8.40 2.76
CA THR A 210 -5.21 9.01 1.71
C THR A 210 -5.37 8.23 0.43
N TYR A 211 -5.71 8.92 -0.65
CA TYR A 211 -5.86 8.30 -1.96
C TYR A 211 -4.80 8.81 -2.92
N PHE A 212 -3.93 7.91 -3.39
CA PHE A 212 -2.85 8.19 -4.31
C PHE A 212 -3.24 7.81 -5.74
N ARG A 213 -3.09 8.75 -6.68
CA ARG A 213 -3.21 8.49 -8.11
C ARG A 213 -1.95 8.91 -8.87
N ILE A 214 -1.37 7.96 -9.60
CA ILE A 214 -0.34 8.25 -10.62
C ILE A 214 -1.07 8.73 -11.87
N ASN A 215 -0.62 9.76 -12.56
CA ASN A 215 -1.22 10.21 -13.80
C ASN A 215 -0.18 10.62 -14.86
N GLU A 216 0.98 11.17 -14.50
CA GLU A 216 2.02 11.61 -15.44
C GLU A 216 2.88 10.45 -16.00
N ALA A 217 3.44 10.65 -17.21
CA ALA A 217 4.30 9.66 -17.87
C ALA A 217 5.72 9.72 -17.33
N LYS A 218 6.39 8.56 -17.20
CA LYS A 218 7.83 8.46 -16.85
C LYS A 218 8.22 9.09 -15.50
N THR A 219 7.23 9.33 -14.64
CA THR A 219 7.45 9.74 -13.24
C THR A 219 7.57 8.49 -12.36
N GLY A 220 8.50 8.53 -11.41
CA GLY A 220 8.53 7.58 -10.31
C GLY A 220 7.72 8.12 -9.14
N GLN A 221 6.93 7.27 -8.48
CA GLN A 221 6.20 7.69 -7.27
C GLN A 221 6.98 7.28 -6.04
N PHE A 222 7.46 8.28 -5.31
CA PHE A 222 8.16 8.13 -4.05
C PHE A 222 7.41 8.91 -2.99
N GLU A 223 6.66 8.19 -2.17
CA GLU A 223 5.89 8.78 -1.08
C GLU A 223 6.37 8.29 0.27
N ARG A 224 6.17 9.13 1.28
CA ARG A 224 6.51 8.78 2.66
C ARG A 224 5.38 9.10 3.63
N THR A 225 4.87 8.07 4.29
CA THR A 225 3.80 8.19 5.28
C THR A 225 4.35 8.00 6.68
N LEU A 226 4.03 8.93 7.58
CA LEU A 226 4.43 8.89 8.99
C LEU A 226 3.18 9.05 9.87
N VAL A 227 2.83 7.99 10.60
CA VAL A 227 1.70 7.99 11.55
C VAL A 227 2.21 7.77 12.97
N ILE A 228 1.89 8.68 13.87
CA ILE A 228 2.31 8.65 15.27
C ILE A 228 1.05 8.67 16.15
N ALA A 229 0.85 7.60 16.91
CA ALA A 229 -0.20 7.48 17.90
C ALA A 229 0.41 7.58 19.30
N ASP A 230 0.17 8.70 19.99
CA ASP A 230 0.67 8.95 21.35
C ASP A 230 -0.10 8.14 22.41
N GLU A 231 0.29 8.24 23.68
CA GLU A 231 -0.19 7.34 24.73
C GLU A 231 -1.73 7.29 24.82
N GLY A 232 -2.30 6.08 24.83
CA GLY A 232 -3.74 5.86 24.94
C GLY A 232 -4.56 6.38 23.77
N SER A 233 -3.93 6.68 22.63
CA SER A 233 -4.62 7.18 21.43
C SER A 233 -5.06 6.05 20.49
N TYR A 234 -5.99 6.37 19.60
CA TYR A 234 -6.47 5.44 18.59
C TYR A 234 -6.60 6.14 17.24
N VAL A 235 -6.12 5.49 16.19
CA VAL A 235 -6.34 5.91 14.81
C VAL A 235 -6.57 4.70 13.92
N SER A 236 -7.44 4.90 12.94
CA SER A 236 -7.56 3.98 11.83
C SER A 236 -7.34 4.77 10.54
N TYR A 237 -6.36 4.30 9.78
CA TYR A 237 -5.77 4.97 8.64
C TYR A 237 -5.91 4.07 7.42
N LEU A 238 -6.32 4.63 6.30
CA LEU A 238 -6.47 3.95 5.03
C LEU A 238 -5.58 4.59 3.96
N GLU A 239 -4.92 3.73 3.20
CA GLU A 239 -4.20 4.06 1.99
C GLU A 239 -4.89 3.39 0.79
N GLY A 240 -5.36 4.20 -0.17
CA GLY A 240 -5.87 3.73 -1.45
C GLY A 240 -4.96 4.14 -2.60
N CYS A 241 -4.66 3.25 -3.55
CA CYS A 241 -3.87 3.62 -4.73
C CYS A 241 -4.48 3.08 -6.04
N THR A 242 -4.56 3.92 -7.08
CA THR A 242 -4.85 3.52 -8.46
C THR A 242 -3.91 4.19 -9.48
N ALA A 243 -3.71 3.57 -10.65
CA ALA A 243 -2.92 4.14 -11.75
C ALA A 243 -3.60 3.98 -13.11
N PRO A 244 -3.28 4.82 -14.11
CA PRO A 244 -3.68 4.68 -15.49
C PRO A 244 -2.95 3.52 -16.19
N MET A 245 -3.46 3.16 -17.37
CA MET A 245 -2.90 2.09 -18.21
C MET A 245 -1.73 2.63 -19.02
N ARG A 246 -0.57 1.96 -18.95
CA ARG A 246 0.67 2.39 -19.62
C ARG A 246 1.56 1.22 -20.03
N ASP A 247 2.18 1.34 -21.20
CA ASP A 247 3.05 0.30 -21.77
C ASP A 247 4.46 0.28 -21.15
N GLU A 248 4.90 1.37 -20.53
CA GLU A 248 6.20 1.48 -19.83
C GLU A 248 6.05 1.12 -18.34
N ASN A 249 7.05 0.42 -17.79
CA ASN A 249 7.05 0.11 -16.36
C ASN A 249 7.31 1.36 -15.51
N GLN A 250 6.50 1.56 -14.47
CA GLN A 250 6.68 2.64 -13.50
C GLN A 250 7.09 2.06 -12.15
N LEU A 251 8.03 2.74 -11.47
CA LEU A 251 8.48 2.38 -10.14
C LEU A 251 7.68 3.16 -9.09
N HIS A 252 6.99 2.43 -8.23
CA HIS A 252 6.39 2.92 -7.00
C HIS A 252 7.19 2.40 -5.81
N ALA A 253 7.87 3.28 -5.09
CA ALA A 253 8.68 2.93 -3.93
C ALA A 253 8.31 3.81 -2.73
N ALA A 254 7.27 3.38 -2.01
CA ALA A 254 6.79 4.04 -0.80
C ALA A 254 7.52 3.58 0.47
N VAL A 255 7.59 4.48 1.46
CA VAL A 255 8.00 4.16 2.82
C VAL A 255 6.91 4.56 3.80
N VAL A 256 6.52 3.63 4.68
CA VAL A 256 5.53 3.87 5.73
C VAL A 256 6.14 3.58 7.10
N GLU A 257 6.08 4.57 7.99
CA GLU A 257 6.53 4.50 9.37
C GLU A 257 5.34 4.69 10.31
N LEU A 258 5.06 3.68 11.16
CA LEU A 258 4.05 3.78 12.22
C LEU A 258 4.73 3.74 13.59
N VAL A 259 4.34 4.63 14.49
CA VAL A 259 4.83 4.65 15.87
C VAL A 259 3.65 4.63 16.82
N ALA A 260 3.47 3.52 17.54
CA ALA A 260 2.44 3.37 18.56
C ALA A 260 3.05 3.44 19.96
N MET A 261 2.65 4.45 20.73
CA MET A 261 3.06 4.64 22.12
C MET A 261 2.21 3.77 23.07
N LYS A 262 2.42 3.93 24.37
CA LYS A 262 1.82 3.08 25.40
C LYS A 262 0.28 3.13 25.30
N ASP A 263 -0.38 1.98 25.36
CA ASP A 263 -1.85 1.86 25.25
C ASP A 263 -2.44 2.42 23.94
N ALA A 264 -1.62 2.73 22.93
CA ALA A 264 -2.07 3.28 21.66
C ALA A 264 -2.39 2.17 20.63
N GLU A 265 -3.34 2.42 19.75
CA GLU A 265 -3.73 1.49 18.68
C GLU A 265 -3.73 2.20 17.31
N ILE A 266 -3.02 1.61 16.35
CA ILE A 266 -3.03 2.02 14.94
C ILE A 266 -3.59 0.87 14.11
N LYS A 267 -4.67 1.14 13.39
CA LYS A 267 -5.13 0.28 12.29
C LYS A 267 -4.70 0.90 10.98
N TYR A 268 -3.98 0.15 10.16
CA TYR A 268 -3.48 0.61 8.86
C TYR A 268 -4.01 -0.30 7.77
N SER A 269 -4.91 0.22 6.96
CA SER A 269 -5.53 -0.49 5.86
C SER A 269 -4.95 -0.04 4.53
N THR A 270 -4.77 -0.97 3.58
CA THR A 270 -4.29 -0.67 2.23
C THR A 270 -5.16 -1.39 1.21
N VAL A 271 -5.73 -0.64 0.26
CA VAL A 271 -6.46 -1.20 -0.90
C VAL A 271 -5.80 -0.66 -2.16
N GLN A 272 -5.11 -1.53 -2.89
CA GLN A 272 -4.37 -1.15 -4.09
C GLN A 272 -4.92 -1.87 -5.32
N ASN A 273 -5.17 -1.10 -6.39
CA ASN A 273 -5.54 -1.62 -7.70
C ASN A 273 -4.75 -0.91 -8.81
N TRP A 274 -3.55 -1.43 -9.07
CA TRP A 274 -2.63 -0.89 -10.07
C TRP A 274 -2.94 -1.43 -11.49
N TYR A 275 -2.23 -0.91 -12.51
CA TYR A 275 -2.24 -1.51 -13.85
C TYR A 275 -1.21 -2.66 -13.93
N PRO A 276 -1.63 -3.92 -14.21
CA PRO A 276 -0.75 -5.08 -14.13
C PRO A 276 0.18 -5.29 -15.32
N GLY A 277 0.05 -4.44 -16.35
CA GLY A 277 0.59 -4.71 -17.68
C GLY A 277 -0.42 -5.44 -18.56
N ASP A 278 -0.04 -5.68 -19.82
CA ASP A 278 -0.81 -6.50 -20.75
C ASP A 278 -0.73 -8.00 -20.40
N GLU A 279 -1.47 -8.85 -21.12
CA GLU A 279 -1.50 -10.29 -20.90
C GLU A 279 -0.13 -10.98 -21.07
N GLU A 280 0.76 -10.36 -21.87
CA GLU A 280 2.13 -10.83 -22.10
C GLU A 280 3.13 -10.27 -21.06
N GLY A 281 2.66 -9.47 -20.11
CA GLY A 281 3.47 -8.90 -19.04
C GLY A 281 4.29 -7.67 -19.45
N ARG A 282 3.89 -6.96 -20.51
CA ARG A 282 4.50 -5.68 -20.89
C ARG A 282 3.84 -4.54 -20.13
N GLY A 283 4.66 -3.62 -19.63
CA GLY A 283 4.20 -2.49 -18.82
C GLY A 283 3.82 -2.89 -17.41
N GLY A 284 3.04 -2.03 -16.76
CA GLY A 284 2.57 -2.21 -15.39
C GLY A 284 3.58 -1.78 -14.31
N ILE A 285 3.13 -1.81 -13.06
CA ILE A 285 3.82 -1.14 -11.95
C ILE A 285 4.72 -2.08 -11.16
N TYR A 286 5.92 -1.60 -10.82
CA TYR A 286 6.81 -2.21 -9.82
C TYR A 286 6.56 -1.56 -8.47
N ASN A 287 5.98 -2.32 -7.55
CA ASN A 287 5.55 -1.87 -6.23
C ASN A 287 6.54 -2.36 -5.17
N PHE A 288 7.59 -1.56 -4.91
CA PHE A 288 8.73 -1.90 -4.04
C PHE A 288 8.69 -1.10 -2.74
N VAL A 289 7.93 -1.58 -1.77
CA VAL A 289 7.49 -0.78 -0.62
C VAL A 289 8.09 -1.28 0.69
N THR A 290 8.52 -0.34 1.52
CA THR A 290 8.97 -0.62 2.90
C THR A 290 7.98 -0.03 3.91
N LYS A 291 7.11 -0.87 4.48
CA LYS A 291 6.24 -0.49 5.59
C LYS A 291 6.73 -1.10 6.90
N ARG A 292 6.84 -0.31 7.97
CA ARG A 292 7.19 -0.81 9.30
C ARG A 292 6.53 0.00 10.40
N GLY A 293 5.97 -0.72 11.37
CA GLY A 293 5.42 -0.17 12.58
C GLY A 293 6.25 -0.58 13.79
N GLU A 294 6.44 0.35 14.72
CA GLU A 294 7.06 0.10 16.01
C GLU A 294 6.02 0.29 17.13
N CYS A 295 5.64 -0.82 17.77
CA CYS A 295 4.90 -0.81 19.02
C CYS A 295 5.88 -0.45 20.14
N ARG A 296 6.15 0.85 20.28
CA ARG A 296 7.21 1.39 21.13
C ARG A 296 6.83 1.33 22.61
N GLY A 297 5.55 1.57 22.94
CA GLY A 297 5.04 1.54 24.31
C GLY A 297 4.38 0.23 24.72
N ALA A 298 4.22 0.02 26.04
CA ALA A 298 3.53 -1.16 26.56
C ALA A 298 2.06 -1.20 26.12
N ARG A 299 1.54 -2.38 25.80
CA ARG A 299 0.18 -2.63 25.27
C ARG A 299 -0.15 -1.84 24.00
N ALA A 300 0.86 -1.35 23.29
CA ALA A 300 0.68 -0.74 21.98
C ALA A 300 0.24 -1.80 20.96
N LYS A 301 -0.67 -1.43 20.07
CA LYS A 301 -1.21 -2.33 19.04
C LYS A 301 -1.06 -1.72 17.65
N ILE A 302 -0.54 -2.49 16.71
CA ILE A 302 -0.51 -2.14 15.28
C ILE A 302 -1.15 -3.29 14.50
N SER A 303 -2.15 -2.96 13.68
CA SER A 303 -2.86 -3.90 12.83
C SER A 303 -2.73 -3.48 11.37
N TRP A 304 -2.09 -4.33 10.56
CA TRP A 304 -1.97 -4.14 9.12
C TRP A 304 -3.05 -4.94 8.40
N THR A 305 -3.83 -4.29 7.56
CA THR A 305 -4.81 -4.97 6.69
C THR A 305 -4.56 -4.55 5.26
N GLN A 306 -4.44 -5.50 4.34
CA GLN A 306 -4.16 -5.18 2.94
C GLN A 306 -4.89 -6.08 1.96
N VAL A 307 -5.35 -5.47 0.87
CA VAL A 307 -5.84 -6.15 -0.32
C VAL A 307 -5.09 -5.59 -1.50
N GLU A 308 -4.34 -6.46 -2.17
CA GLU A 308 -3.51 -6.05 -3.29
C GLU A 308 -3.82 -6.81 -4.56
N THR A 309 -3.99 -6.03 -5.61
CA THR A 309 -4.14 -6.47 -6.99
C THR A 309 -3.47 -5.47 -7.94
N GLY A 310 -3.21 -5.92 -9.16
CA GLY A 310 -2.90 -5.03 -10.27
C GLY A 310 -1.45 -4.56 -10.43
N SER A 311 -0.47 -4.93 -9.60
CA SER A 311 0.95 -4.60 -9.90
C SER A 311 1.58 -5.64 -10.80
N ALA A 312 2.44 -5.24 -11.74
CA ALA A 312 3.23 -6.22 -12.51
C ALA A 312 4.18 -7.00 -11.58
N ILE A 313 4.82 -6.29 -10.65
CA ILE A 313 5.64 -6.89 -9.60
C ILE A 313 5.34 -6.24 -8.27
N THR A 314 5.10 -7.05 -7.25
CA THR A 314 4.96 -6.59 -5.86
C THR A 314 6.07 -7.13 -5.00
N TRP A 315 6.77 -6.25 -4.28
CA TRP A 315 7.79 -6.61 -3.33
C TRP A 315 7.64 -5.80 -2.03
N LYS A 316 7.10 -6.43 -0.99
CA LYS A 316 6.74 -5.74 0.25
C LYS A 316 6.74 -6.67 1.46
N TYR A 317 7.13 -6.14 2.62
CA TYR A 317 7.02 -6.86 3.90
C TYR A 317 6.62 -5.93 5.05
N PRO A 318 5.34 -5.51 5.16
CA PRO A 318 4.87 -4.78 6.33
C PRO A 318 5.29 -5.48 7.62
N SER A 319 5.95 -4.75 8.51
CA SER A 319 6.63 -5.33 9.67
C SER A 319 6.14 -4.69 10.97
N CYS A 320 6.06 -5.46 12.05
CA CYS A 320 5.84 -4.94 13.39
C CYS A 320 7.04 -5.25 14.30
N VAL A 321 7.60 -4.19 14.90
CA VAL A 321 8.60 -4.28 15.97
C VAL A 321 7.86 -4.14 17.30
N LEU A 322 7.69 -5.25 18.00
CA LEU A 322 6.96 -5.35 19.27
C LEU A 322 7.92 -5.09 20.43
N ARG A 323 8.26 -3.82 20.64
CA ARG A 323 9.23 -3.37 21.64
C ARG A 323 8.63 -3.32 23.04
N GLY A 324 7.45 -2.74 23.17
CA GLY A 324 6.77 -2.60 24.46
C GLY A 324 6.26 -3.94 24.99
N ASP A 325 6.23 -4.07 26.31
CA ASP A 325 5.64 -5.24 26.97
C ASP A 325 4.14 -5.31 26.64
N ASP A 326 3.63 -6.52 26.46
CA ASP A 326 2.24 -6.84 26.09
C ASP A 326 1.78 -6.19 24.78
N SER A 327 2.69 -5.77 23.91
CA SER A 327 2.33 -5.20 22.60
C SER A 327 1.85 -6.25 21.61
N VAL A 328 0.99 -5.80 20.69
CA VAL A 328 0.28 -6.66 19.74
C VAL A 328 0.55 -6.23 18.31
N GLY A 329 0.90 -7.19 17.45
CA GLY A 329 1.08 -6.98 16.01
C GLY A 329 0.16 -7.89 15.21
N GLU A 330 -0.67 -7.32 14.37
CA GLU A 330 -1.58 -8.08 13.51
C GLU A 330 -1.28 -7.79 12.04
N PHE A 331 -1.44 -8.80 11.19
CA PHE A 331 -1.28 -8.68 9.76
C PHE A 331 -2.30 -9.56 9.03
N TYR A 332 -3.13 -8.92 8.21
CA TYR A 332 -4.17 -9.53 7.41
C TYR A 332 -3.95 -9.16 5.95
N SER A 333 -3.79 -10.14 5.08
CA SER A 333 -3.40 -9.89 3.69
C SER A 333 -4.17 -10.75 2.70
N VAL A 334 -4.71 -10.12 1.68
CA VAL A 334 -5.12 -10.77 0.43
C VAL A 334 -4.21 -10.28 -0.69
N ALA A 335 -3.59 -11.22 -1.41
CA ALA A 335 -2.77 -10.91 -2.58
C ALA A 335 -3.26 -11.73 -3.77
N LEU A 336 -3.72 -11.07 -4.83
CA LEU A 336 -4.13 -11.70 -6.08
C LEU A 336 -3.10 -11.42 -7.18
N THR A 337 -2.64 -12.47 -7.84
CA THR A 337 -1.82 -12.38 -9.05
C THR A 337 -2.49 -13.10 -10.20
N ASN A 338 -2.43 -12.51 -11.39
CA ASN A 338 -2.97 -13.04 -12.63
C ASN A 338 -2.00 -12.76 -13.80
N ASN A 339 -2.27 -13.31 -14.99
CA ASN A 339 -1.46 -13.14 -16.20
C ASN A 339 0.01 -13.47 -15.93
N ARG A 340 0.92 -12.50 -16.06
CA ARG A 340 2.36 -12.63 -15.82
C ARG A 340 2.83 -11.92 -14.54
N GLN A 341 1.89 -11.51 -13.68
CA GLN A 341 2.22 -10.81 -12.45
C GLN A 341 3.09 -11.67 -11.52
N GLN A 342 3.96 -10.99 -10.77
CA GLN A 342 4.82 -11.61 -9.77
C GLN A 342 4.64 -10.90 -8.43
N ALA A 343 4.55 -11.66 -7.35
CA ALA A 343 4.44 -11.11 -6.00
C ALA A 343 5.39 -11.86 -5.06
N ASP A 344 6.30 -11.14 -4.38
CA ASP A 344 7.02 -11.64 -3.20
C ASP A 344 6.62 -10.74 -2.02
N THR A 345 5.63 -11.22 -1.27
CA THR A 345 4.93 -10.43 -0.26
C THR A 345 4.92 -11.16 1.08
N GLY A 346 4.75 -10.45 2.18
CA GLY A 346 4.49 -11.08 3.47
C GLY A 346 4.68 -10.11 4.61
N THR A 347 5.18 -10.59 5.74
CA THR A 347 5.30 -9.76 6.94
C THR A 347 6.47 -10.18 7.83
N LYS A 348 6.94 -9.28 8.68
CA LYS A 348 7.94 -9.57 9.71
C LYS A 348 7.41 -9.16 11.09
N MET A 349 7.24 -10.12 11.98
CA MET A 349 6.87 -9.91 13.38
C MET A 349 8.12 -10.09 14.26
N ILE A 350 8.58 -9.01 14.87
CA ILE A 350 9.81 -8.98 15.69
C ILE A 350 9.42 -8.76 17.15
N HIS A 351 9.43 -9.83 17.94
CA HIS A 351 9.07 -9.80 19.36
C HIS A 351 10.29 -9.48 20.23
N ILE A 352 10.20 -8.39 20.99
CA ILE A 352 11.25 -7.92 21.89
C ILE A 352 10.72 -7.84 23.33
N GLY A 353 9.59 -7.19 23.54
CA GLY A 353 8.94 -7.06 24.85
C GLY A 353 8.36 -8.38 25.38
N ARG A 354 8.13 -8.44 26.69
CA ARG A 354 7.48 -9.58 27.37
C ARG A 354 6.00 -9.61 27.02
N GLY A 355 5.39 -10.78 27.00
CA GLY A 355 3.95 -10.95 26.76
C GLY A 355 3.46 -10.51 25.38
N THR A 356 4.36 -10.30 24.42
CA THR A 356 4.01 -9.80 23.08
C THR A 356 3.25 -10.84 22.26
N ASN A 357 2.22 -10.41 21.54
CA ASN A 357 1.38 -11.29 20.72
C ASN A 357 1.42 -10.86 19.25
N SER A 358 1.44 -11.82 18.33
CA SER A 358 1.23 -11.53 16.92
C SER A 358 0.34 -12.54 16.20
N THR A 359 -0.41 -12.01 15.24
CA THR A 359 -1.30 -12.79 14.38
C THR A 359 -1.00 -12.46 12.93
N ILE A 360 -0.79 -13.48 12.11
CA ILE A 360 -0.53 -13.35 10.68
C ILE A 360 -1.55 -14.21 9.93
N LEU A 361 -2.45 -13.58 9.18
CA LEU A 361 -3.35 -14.25 8.24
C LEU A 361 -3.05 -13.78 6.83
N SER A 362 -2.52 -14.66 5.99
CA SER A 362 -2.22 -14.38 4.59
C SER A 362 -3.01 -15.30 3.68
N LYS A 363 -3.74 -14.73 2.73
CA LYS A 363 -4.51 -15.40 1.69
C LYS A 363 -3.93 -15.01 0.33
N GLY A 364 -3.20 -15.92 -0.31
CA GLY A 364 -2.66 -15.75 -1.66
C GLY A 364 -3.58 -16.39 -2.69
N ILE A 365 -3.85 -15.70 -3.79
CA ILE A 365 -4.58 -16.24 -4.93
C ILE A 365 -3.67 -16.09 -6.15
N SER A 366 -3.50 -17.17 -6.91
CA SER A 366 -2.64 -17.22 -8.09
C SER A 366 -3.42 -17.77 -9.27
N ALA A 367 -3.52 -16.99 -10.34
CA ALA A 367 -4.26 -17.31 -11.57
C ALA A 367 -3.38 -17.13 -12.82
N GLY A 368 -3.85 -17.63 -13.97
CA GLY A 368 -3.15 -17.50 -15.25
C GLY A 368 -1.76 -18.14 -15.23
N HIS A 369 -0.74 -17.36 -15.58
CA HIS A 369 0.68 -17.77 -15.58
C HIS A 369 1.48 -17.09 -14.46
N SER A 370 0.79 -16.59 -13.44
CA SER A 370 1.38 -15.72 -12.42
C SER A 370 2.14 -16.49 -11.34
N GLN A 371 2.95 -15.75 -10.59
CA GLN A 371 3.70 -16.28 -9.45
C GLN A 371 3.40 -15.48 -8.20
N ASN A 372 2.92 -16.16 -7.16
CA ASN A 372 2.64 -15.57 -5.86
C ASN A 372 3.52 -16.24 -4.80
N ALA A 373 4.35 -15.48 -4.13
CA ALA A 373 5.22 -15.94 -3.06
C ALA A 373 4.88 -15.20 -1.76
N TYR A 374 4.44 -15.96 -0.76
CA TYR A 374 4.41 -15.49 0.61
C TYR A 374 5.78 -15.70 1.27
N ARG A 375 6.30 -14.68 1.96
CA ARG A 375 7.54 -14.76 2.74
C ARG A 375 7.36 -14.06 4.08
N GLY A 376 7.41 -14.85 5.15
CA GLY A 376 7.18 -14.38 6.51
C GLY A 376 8.41 -14.55 7.40
N LEU A 377 8.62 -13.62 8.34
CA LEU A 377 9.58 -13.79 9.43
C LEU A 377 8.89 -13.59 10.78
N VAL A 378 8.97 -14.59 11.65
CA VAL A 378 8.62 -14.45 13.07
C VAL A 378 9.91 -14.60 13.86
N ARG A 379 10.36 -13.52 14.50
CA ARG A 379 11.57 -13.51 15.32
C ARG A 379 11.22 -13.22 16.78
N ILE A 380 11.48 -14.19 17.66
CA ILE A 380 11.34 -14.06 19.11
C ILE A 380 12.71 -13.80 19.74
N GLY A 381 12.90 -12.59 20.26
CA GLY A 381 14.10 -12.18 20.99
C GLY A 381 14.25 -12.89 22.34
N LYS A 382 15.47 -12.89 22.89
CA LYS A 382 15.78 -13.54 24.18
C LYS A 382 14.95 -12.98 25.35
N ASN A 383 14.61 -11.71 25.31
CA ASN A 383 13.87 -11.03 26.38
C ASN A 383 12.34 -11.12 26.25
N ALA A 384 11.84 -11.67 25.13
CA ALA A 384 10.41 -11.74 24.84
C ALA A 384 9.75 -12.95 25.54
N GLU A 385 9.74 -12.91 26.87
CA GLU A 385 9.16 -13.96 27.71
C GLU A 385 7.64 -14.01 27.54
N GLY A 386 7.07 -15.20 27.39
CA GLY A 386 5.64 -15.41 27.19
C GLY A 386 5.12 -14.94 25.83
N ALA A 387 5.99 -14.64 24.87
CA ALA A 387 5.59 -14.21 23.53
C ALA A 387 4.77 -15.29 22.81
N ARG A 388 3.78 -14.85 22.02
CA ARG A 388 2.92 -15.75 21.23
C ARG A 388 2.84 -15.29 19.79
N ASN A 389 2.86 -16.25 18.87
CA ASN A 389 2.57 -16.02 17.47
C ASN A 389 1.64 -17.11 16.94
N TYR A 390 0.65 -16.69 16.15
CA TYR A 390 -0.14 -17.56 15.29
C TYR A 390 0.01 -17.08 13.85
N THR A 391 0.40 -17.96 12.95
CA THR A 391 0.55 -17.68 11.52
C THR A 391 -0.25 -18.68 10.70
N GLN A 392 -1.08 -18.18 9.80
CA GLN A 392 -1.83 -18.98 8.83
C GLN A 392 -1.60 -18.42 7.42
N CYS A 393 -1.12 -19.27 6.52
CA CYS A 393 -0.79 -18.90 5.15
C CYS A 393 -1.53 -19.82 4.18
N ASP A 394 -2.66 -19.34 3.67
CA ASP A 394 -3.45 -20.11 2.72
C ASP A 394 -3.21 -19.61 1.30
N SER A 395 -3.06 -20.54 0.37
CA SER A 395 -2.88 -20.27 -1.06
C SER A 395 -3.96 -20.96 -1.87
N LEU A 396 -4.56 -20.23 -2.82
CA LEU A 396 -5.53 -20.74 -3.76
C LEU A 396 -4.94 -20.66 -5.18
N LEU A 397 -4.78 -21.82 -5.84
CA LEU A 397 -4.39 -21.86 -7.25
C LEU A 397 -5.63 -21.99 -8.14
N MET A 398 -5.69 -21.12 -9.13
CA MET A 398 -6.68 -21.11 -10.20
C MET A 398 -5.99 -21.46 -11.52
N GLY A 399 -6.22 -22.68 -12.00
CA GLY A 399 -5.55 -23.24 -13.17
C GLY A 399 -4.32 -24.10 -12.84
N ASP A 400 -3.63 -24.54 -13.89
CA ASP A 400 -2.48 -25.44 -13.84
C ASP A 400 -1.14 -24.78 -14.22
N LYS A 401 -1.17 -23.51 -14.67
CA LYS A 401 0.01 -22.74 -15.11
C LYS A 401 0.49 -21.68 -14.13
N CYS A 402 -0.25 -21.41 -13.07
CA CYS A 402 0.13 -20.49 -12.01
C CYS A 402 0.91 -21.20 -10.91
N SER A 403 1.56 -20.42 -10.04
CA SER A 403 2.32 -20.97 -8.91
C SER A 403 2.10 -20.17 -7.63
N ALA A 404 2.10 -20.90 -6.50
CA ALA A 404 2.05 -20.34 -5.17
C ALA A 404 3.22 -20.90 -4.36
N HIS A 405 3.99 -20.03 -3.71
CA HIS A 405 5.16 -20.35 -2.91
C HIS A 405 4.99 -19.82 -1.49
N THR A 406 5.44 -20.57 -0.50
CA THR A 406 5.40 -20.15 0.91
C THR A 406 6.77 -20.35 1.54
N PHE A 407 7.41 -19.25 1.94
CA PHE A 407 8.74 -19.19 2.53
C PHE A 407 8.69 -18.66 3.97
N PRO A 408 8.23 -19.46 4.95
CA PRO A 408 8.18 -19.03 6.34
C PRO A 408 9.56 -19.14 7.00
N SER A 409 9.90 -18.18 7.83
CA SER A 409 11.10 -18.20 8.68
C SER A 409 10.71 -17.95 10.12
N VAL A 410 11.10 -18.87 11.01
CA VAL A 410 10.80 -18.79 12.44
C VAL A 410 12.11 -18.86 13.22
N GLU A 411 12.42 -17.80 13.96
CA GLU A 411 13.60 -17.72 14.81
C GLU A 411 13.18 -17.52 16.27
N VAL A 412 13.32 -18.56 17.09
CA VAL A 412 12.92 -18.50 18.51
C VAL A 412 14.13 -18.56 19.41
N LYS A 413 14.39 -17.48 20.17
CA LYS A 413 15.51 -17.40 21.13
C LYS A 413 15.04 -17.33 22.59
N ASN A 414 13.77 -17.61 22.87
CA ASN A 414 13.20 -17.66 24.21
C ASN A 414 12.37 -18.95 24.41
N SER A 415 12.62 -19.69 25.49
CA SER A 415 12.02 -21.01 25.76
C SER A 415 10.56 -20.98 26.20
N THR A 416 10.06 -19.81 26.62
CA THR A 416 8.66 -19.64 27.08
C THR A 416 7.70 -19.26 25.95
N ALA A 417 8.22 -19.04 24.75
CA ALA A 417 7.44 -18.59 23.60
C ALA A 417 6.58 -19.72 23.02
N LYS A 418 5.42 -19.35 22.47
CA LYS A 418 4.53 -20.24 21.73
C LYS A 418 4.39 -19.73 20.30
N VAL A 419 4.80 -20.53 19.33
CA VAL A 419 4.77 -20.13 17.92
C VAL A 419 4.11 -21.25 17.13
N GLU A 420 3.04 -20.90 16.42
CA GLU A 420 2.25 -21.80 15.58
C GLU A 420 2.27 -21.27 14.15
N HIS A 421 2.53 -22.16 13.19
CA HIS A 421 2.54 -21.83 11.76
C HIS A 421 1.82 -22.92 10.99
N GLU A 422 0.77 -22.52 10.28
CA GLU A 422 -0.02 -23.37 9.40
C GLU A 422 0.04 -22.80 7.98
N ALA A 423 0.16 -23.68 6.99
CA ALA A 423 0.10 -23.30 5.60
C ALA A 423 -0.71 -24.33 4.81
N THR A 424 -1.70 -23.84 4.06
CA THR A 424 -2.59 -24.68 3.25
C THR A 424 -2.54 -24.27 1.80
N THR A 425 -2.51 -25.23 0.90
CA THR A 425 -2.64 -24.99 -0.53
C THR A 425 -3.90 -25.67 -1.04
N SER A 426 -4.78 -24.88 -1.63
CA SER A 426 -6.08 -25.30 -2.14
C SER A 426 -6.18 -25.02 -3.64
N LYS A 427 -7.00 -25.80 -4.32
CA LYS A 427 -7.50 -25.51 -5.67
C LYS A 427 -9.01 -25.36 -5.58
N ILE A 428 -9.59 -24.58 -6.49
CA ILE A 428 -11.05 -24.58 -6.63
C ILE A 428 -11.46 -25.97 -7.14
N ALA A 429 -12.27 -26.69 -6.36
CA ALA A 429 -12.71 -28.02 -6.75
C ALA A 429 -13.78 -27.94 -7.84
N GLU A 430 -13.66 -28.77 -8.89
CA GLU A 430 -14.64 -28.86 -9.98
C GLU A 430 -16.06 -29.12 -9.45
N ASP A 431 -16.20 -29.95 -8.41
CA ASP A 431 -17.48 -30.23 -7.75
C ASP A 431 -18.11 -28.98 -7.12
N GLN A 432 -17.30 -28.05 -6.58
CA GLN A 432 -17.78 -26.80 -5.99
C GLN A 432 -18.29 -25.85 -7.09
N LEU A 433 -17.54 -25.73 -8.19
CA LEU A 433 -17.96 -24.96 -9.36
C LEU A 433 -19.23 -25.53 -9.97
N PHE A 434 -19.25 -26.83 -10.24
CA PHE A 434 -20.41 -27.53 -10.77
C PHE A 434 -21.64 -27.35 -9.87
N TYR A 435 -21.48 -27.45 -8.56
CA TYR A 435 -22.58 -27.21 -7.62
C TYR A 435 -23.13 -25.79 -7.71
N CYS A 436 -22.26 -24.77 -7.72
CA CYS A 436 -22.67 -23.38 -7.87
C CYS A 436 -23.40 -23.13 -9.21
N MET A 437 -22.84 -23.64 -10.31
CA MET A 437 -23.42 -23.49 -11.65
C MET A 437 -24.76 -24.22 -11.78
N GLN A 438 -24.90 -25.41 -11.17
CA GLN A 438 -26.18 -26.12 -11.11
C GLN A 438 -27.27 -25.32 -10.37
N ARG A 439 -26.88 -24.38 -9.50
CA ARG A 439 -27.80 -23.46 -8.81
C ARG A 439 -28.11 -22.19 -9.60
N GLY A 440 -27.63 -22.08 -10.83
CA GLY A 440 -27.96 -21.00 -11.76
C GLY A 440 -27.00 -19.81 -11.71
N LEU A 441 -25.86 -19.94 -11.01
CA LEU A 441 -24.76 -19.00 -11.13
C LEU A 441 -24.01 -19.28 -12.43
N ASP A 442 -23.47 -18.25 -13.07
CA ASP A 442 -22.46 -18.47 -14.09
C ASP A 442 -21.11 -18.85 -13.43
N GLU A 443 -20.14 -19.21 -14.26
CA GLU A 443 -18.83 -19.66 -13.79
C GLU A 443 -18.05 -18.54 -13.07
N GLU A 444 -18.17 -17.31 -13.55
CA GLU A 444 -17.50 -16.14 -12.95
C GLU A 444 -18.06 -15.81 -11.57
N ASP A 445 -19.39 -15.81 -11.42
CA ASP A 445 -20.07 -15.60 -10.15
C ASP A 445 -19.78 -16.74 -9.16
N ALA A 446 -19.71 -17.99 -9.64
CA ALA A 446 -19.35 -19.15 -8.84
C ALA A 446 -17.94 -19.00 -8.25
N VAL A 447 -16.95 -18.66 -9.09
CA VAL A 447 -15.56 -18.40 -8.66
C VAL A 447 -15.50 -17.22 -7.69
N SER A 448 -16.18 -16.12 -8.02
CA SER A 448 -16.25 -14.93 -7.17
C SER A 448 -16.75 -15.24 -5.76
N ILE A 449 -17.82 -16.02 -5.61
CA ILE A 449 -18.34 -16.42 -4.30
C ILE A 449 -17.35 -17.29 -3.52
N ILE A 450 -16.69 -18.24 -4.18
CA ILE A 450 -15.70 -19.13 -3.55
C ILE A 450 -14.50 -18.32 -3.06
N VAL A 451 -13.95 -17.44 -3.91
CA VAL A 451 -12.80 -16.59 -3.57
C VAL A 451 -13.15 -15.60 -2.47
N ASN A 452 -14.34 -15.01 -2.50
CA ASN A 452 -14.82 -14.13 -1.42
C ASN A 452 -14.97 -14.90 -0.10
N GLY A 453 -15.45 -16.14 -0.15
CA GLY A 453 -15.49 -17.04 1.01
C GLY A 453 -14.09 -17.33 1.59
N PHE A 454 -13.11 -17.57 0.71
CA PHE A 454 -11.71 -17.79 1.06
C PHE A 454 -11.06 -16.58 1.75
N CYS A 455 -11.38 -15.37 1.27
CA CYS A 455 -10.81 -14.11 1.79
C CYS A 455 -11.60 -13.49 2.96
N LYS A 456 -12.73 -14.09 3.35
CA LYS A 456 -13.69 -13.53 4.31
C LYS A 456 -13.08 -13.06 5.63
N GLU A 457 -12.11 -13.80 6.16
CA GLU A 457 -11.45 -13.47 7.43
C GLU A 457 -10.66 -12.17 7.34
N VAL A 458 -10.00 -11.91 6.21
CA VAL A 458 -9.25 -10.67 6.00
C VAL A 458 -10.19 -9.50 5.75
N PHE A 459 -11.27 -9.68 4.97
CA PHE A 459 -12.22 -8.58 4.71
C PHE A 459 -12.96 -8.10 5.94
N LYS A 460 -13.13 -8.94 6.96
CA LYS A 460 -13.73 -8.52 8.25
C LYS A 460 -12.88 -7.50 9.00
N GLU A 461 -11.57 -7.46 8.73
CA GLU A 461 -10.63 -6.54 9.37
C GLU A 461 -10.50 -5.22 8.60
N LEU A 462 -11.14 -5.10 7.43
CA LEU A 462 -11.28 -3.83 6.71
C LEU A 462 -12.52 -3.07 7.20
N PRO A 463 -12.51 -1.72 7.17
CA PRO A 463 -13.74 -0.96 7.35
C PRO A 463 -14.76 -1.31 6.25
N MET A 464 -16.04 -1.32 6.61
CA MET A 464 -17.11 -1.92 5.80
C MET A 464 -17.20 -1.39 4.37
N GLU A 465 -17.00 -0.08 4.18
CA GLU A 465 -17.03 0.54 2.85
C GLU A 465 -15.91 -0.01 1.94
N PHE A 466 -14.72 -0.22 2.51
CA PHE A 466 -13.56 -0.72 1.78
C PHE A 466 -13.58 -2.23 1.60
N ALA A 467 -14.22 -2.97 2.51
CA ALA A 467 -14.46 -4.40 2.30
C ALA A 467 -15.32 -4.64 1.04
N VAL A 468 -16.32 -3.81 0.79
CA VAL A 468 -17.16 -3.90 -0.43
C VAL A 468 -16.37 -3.52 -1.68
N GLU A 469 -15.56 -2.48 -1.59
CA GLU A 469 -14.70 -2.05 -2.70
C GLU A 469 -13.67 -3.14 -3.05
N ALA A 470 -12.99 -3.70 -2.05
CA ALA A 470 -12.06 -4.81 -2.21
C ALA A 470 -12.70 -6.04 -2.86
N GLN A 471 -13.92 -6.41 -2.46
CA GLN A 471 -14.66 -7.52 -3.07
C GLN A 471 -14.94 -7.27 -4.55
N LYS A 472 -15.42 -6.07 -4.91
CA LYS A 472 -15.66 -5.69 -6.31
C LYS A 472 -14.38 -5.71 -7.15
N LEU A 473 -13.29 -5.17 -6.60
CA LEU A 473 -11.98 -5.14 -7.27
C LEU A 473 -11.44 -6.55 -7.53
N LEU A 474 -11.60 -7.45 -6.57
CA LEU A 474 -11.20 -8.85 -6.74
C LEU A 474 -12.07 -9.56 -7.78
N SER A 475 -13.40 -9.39 -7.75
CA SER A 475 -14.27 -9.96 -8.77
C SER A 475 -13.87 -9.50 -10.18
N LEU A 476 -13.63 -8.20 -10.37
CA LEU A 476 -13.17 -7.65 -11.66
C LEU A 476 -11.82 -8.22 -12.11
N SER A 477 -10.90 -8.47 -11.17
CA SER A 477 -9.58 -9.03 -11.47
C SER A 477 -9.62 -10.53 -11.80
N LEU A 478 -10.75 -11.19 -11.49
CA LEU A 478 -10.98 -12.62 -11.73
C LEU A 478 -11.82 -12.89 -12.98
N GLU A 479 -12.51 -11.89 -13.55
CA GLU A 479 -13.21 -11.99 -14.83
C GLU A 479 -12.24 -12.49 -15.92
N GLY A 480 -12.64 -13.50 -16.70
CA GLY A 480 -11.82 -14.08 -17.77
C GLY A 480 -10.57 -14.89 -17.32
N THR A 481 -10.34 -15.08 -16.02
CA THR A 481 -9.16 -15.83 -15.51
C THR A 481 -9.37 -17.34 -15.38
N VAL A 482 -10.60 -17.78 -15.63
CA VAL A 482 -11.05 -19.16 -15.53
C VAL A 482 -11.16 -19.70 -16.95
N GLY A 483 -10.10 -20.38 -17.41
CA GLY A 483 -9.95 -20.87 -18.79
C GLY A 483 -8.56 -21.42 -19.08
#